data_AF-A0A511T9P0-F1
#
_entry.id   AF-A0A511T9P0-F1
#
_cell.length_a   1.000
_cell.length_b   1.000
_cell.length_c   1.000
_cell.angle_alpha   90.00
_cell.angle_beta   90.00
_cell.angle_gamma   90.00
#
_symmetry.space_group_name_H-M   'P 1'
#
loop_
_entity.id
_entity.type
_entity.pdbx_description
1 polymer ?
#
loop_
_entity_poly.entity_id
_entity_poly.type
_entity_poly.pdbx_seq_one_letter_code
_entity_poly.pdbx_strand_id
1 'polypeptide(L)'
;MSPTQPADRIFEGGTLLTMNDQQPTAEAVAVQAGRILAVGTRADILALRGPDTEVVSLRGGTMIPAIVDDPTTTDAAAGDAEPQTQGTLEPGQRANFVVLSDNPLTVTPRAREDLRVLHIVKDGESLYFDNARGAKEEEDTVFTEALFLDESGWLV
;
A
#
# COMPACT_ATOMS: atom_id res chain seq x y z
N MET A 1 12.63 15.57 -23.13
CA MET A 1 11.83 14.82 -22.12
C MET A 1 11.54 13.46 -22.72
N SER A 2 11.80 12.38 -21.99
CA SER A 2 11.32 11.04 -22.41
C SER A 2 9.79 11.05 -22.43
N PRO A 3 9.12 10.26 -23.28
CA PRO A 3 7.68 10.07 -23.15
C PRO A 3 7.39 9.51 -21.75
N THR A 4 6.44 10.11 -21.04
CA THR A 4 5.91 9.53 -19.79
C THR A 4 5.34 8.17 -20.15
N GLN A 5 5.97 7.10 -19.66
CA GLN A 5 5.45 5.76 -19.86
C GLN A 5 4.11 5.61 -19.12
N PRO A 6 3.16 4.84 -19.67
CA PRO A 6 1.91 4.57 -18.99
C PRO A 6 2.14 3.79 -17.69
N ALA A 7 1.20 3.87 -16.77
CA ALA A 7 1.19 3.05 -15.56
C ALA A 7 0.98 1.56 -15.91
N ASP A 8 1.63 0.65 -15.18
CA ASP A 8 1.35 -0.79 -15.28
C ASP A 8 0.08 -1.13 -14.48
N ARG A 9 -0.08 -0.51 -13.30
CA ARG A 9 -1.24 -0.64 -12.42
C ARG A 9 -1.75 0.73 -11.99
N ILE A 10 -3.07 0.90 -11.87
CA ILE A 10 -3.71 2.04 -11.22
C ILE A 10 -4.65 1.51 -10.14
N PHE A 11 -4.53 2.03 -8.92
CA PHE A 11 -5.40 1.69 -7.80
C PHE A 11 -6.34 2.87 -7.52
N GLU A 12 -7.66 2.64 -7.52
CA GLU A 12 -8.66 3.71 -7.39
C GLU A 12 -9.94 3.27 -6.65
N GLY A 13 -10.84 4.22 -6.38
CA GLY A 13 -12.17 3.92 -5.86
C GLY A 13 -12.17 3.52 -4.38
N GLY A 14 -11.32 4.18 -3.60
CA GLY A 14 -11.20 4.11 -2.15
C GLY A 14 -10.58 5.41 -1.64
N THR A 15 -10.19 5.46 -0.37
CA THR A 15 -9.43 6.59 0.19
C THR A 15 -7.97 6.20 0.31
N LEU A 16 -7.04 7.00 -0.20
CA LEU A 16 -5.60 6.80 0.04
C LEU A 16 -5.17 7.78 1.12
N LEU A 17 -4.58 7.31 2.22
CA LEU A 17 -3.93 8.17 3.21
C LEU A 17 -2.44 8.23 2.87
N THR A 18 -1.92 9.40 2.52
CA THR A 18 -0.56 9.51 1.93
C THR A 18 0.56 9.64 2.95
N MET A 19 0.22 9.96 4.20
CA MET A 19 1.12 10.40 5.27
C MET A 19 1.97 11.65 4.94
N ASN A 20 1.57 12.44 3.93
CA ASN A 20 2.19 13.73 3.61
C ASN A 20 1.25 14.88 4.04
N ASP A 21 1.69 15.74 4.97
CA ASP A 21 0.90 16.87 5.51
C ASP A 21 0.40 17.87 4.45
N GLN A 22 1.08 18.00 3.31
CA GLN A 22 0.68 18.91 2.21
C GLN A 22 -0.45 18.31 1.34
N GLN A 23 -0.60 16.99 1.34
CA GLN A 23 -1.62 16.27 0.57
C GLN A 23 -2.03 15.00 1.34
N PRO A 24 -2.68 15.10 2.51
CA PRO A 24 -2.85 13.98 3.45
C PRO A 24 -3.73 12.86 2.90
N THR A 25 -4.53 13.13 1.87
CA THR A 25 -5.37 12.16 1.18
C THR A 25 -5.24 12.25 -0.34
N ALA A 26 -5.49 11.12 -1.02
CA ALA A 26 -5.61 11.02 -2.47
C ALA A 26 -6.73 10.05 -2.86
N GLU A 27 -7.12 10.05 -4.13
CA GLU A 27 -8.20 9.20 -4.67
C GLU A 27 -7.67 8.01 -5.48
N ALA A 28 -6.46 8.13 -6.02
CA ALA A 28 -5.81 7.09 -6.80
C ALA A 28 -4.27 7.18 -6.78
N VAL A 29 -3.62 6.05 -7.08
CA VAL A 29 -2.17 5.93 -7.29
C VAL A 29 -1.88 5.14 -8.56
N ALA A 30 -0.96 5.66 -9.38
CA ALA A 30 -0.37 4.95 -10.51
C ALA A 30 0.94 4.29 -10.08
N VAL A 31 1.14 3.04 -10.50
CA VAL A 31 2.36 2.26 -10.26
C VAL A 31 2.95 1.83 -11.60
N GLN A 32 4.27 1.95 -11.73
CA GLN A 32 5.06 1.52 -12.87
C GLN A 32 6.35 0.86 -12.39
N ALA A 33 6.70 -0.32 -12.91
CA ALA A 33 7.90 -1.09 -12.56
C ALA A 33 8.13 -1.22 -11.04
N GLY A 34 7.06 -1.53 -10.29
CA GLY A 34 7.08 -1.67 -8.83
C GLY A 34 7.21 -0.36 -8.04
N ARG A 35 7.16 0.80 -8.69
CA ARG A 35 7.29 2.13 -8.07
C ARG A 35 6.08 3.00 -8.30
N ILE A 36 5.82 3.92 -7.38
CA ILE A 36 4.79 4.94 -7.51
C ILE A 36 5.19 5.90 -8.64
N LEU A 37 4.36 5.97 -9.69
CA LEU A 37 4.51 6.91 -10.80
C LEU A 37 3.88 8.27 -10.45
N ALA A 38 2.69 8.25 -9.84
CA ALA A 38 1.95 9.45 -9.42
C ALA A 38 0.89 9.12 -8.36
N VAL A 39 0.54 10.09 -7.52
CA VAL A 39 -0.53 10.02 -6.51
C VAL A 39 -1.36 11.30 -6.62
N GLY A 40 -2.68 11.22 -6.64
CA GLY A 40 -3.51 12.40 -6.87
C GLY A 40 -5.01 12.15 -7.00
N THR A 41 -5.67 13.00 -7.78
CA THR A 41 -7.09 12.84 -8.11
C THR A 41 -7.30 11.63 -9.03
N ARG A 42 -8.51 11.06 -8.98
CA ARG A 42 -8.90 9.95 -9.84
C ARG A 42 -8.74 10.31 -11.33
N ALA A 43 -9.07 11.54 -11.70
CA ALA A 43 -9.03 11.99 -13.09
C ALA A 43 -7.58 12.08 -13.63
N ASP A 44 -6.68 12.68 -12.86
CA ASP A 44 -5.28 12.86 -13.26
C ASP A 44 -4.54 11.52 -13.37
N ILE A 45 -4.79 10.61 -12.42
CA ILE A 45 -4.15 9.30 -12.39
C ILE A 45 -4.70 8.39 -13.50
N LEU A 46 -6.01 8.38 -13.75
CA LEU A 46 -6.59 7.64 -14.88
C LEU A 46 -6.11 8.15 -16.26
N ALA A 47 -5.62 9.38 -16.37
CA ALA A 47 -5.01 9.88 -17.60
C ALA A 47 -3.65 9.22 -17.92
N LEU A 48 -3.00 8.58 -16.93
CA LEU A 48 -1.73 7.85 -17.10
C LEU A 48 -1.91 6.41 -17.61
N ARG A 49 -3.15 5.97 -17.85
CA ARG A 49 -3.42 4.61 -18.36
C ARG A 49 -2.95 4.44 -19.81
N GLY A 50 -2.26 3.34 -20.06
CA GLY A 50 -1.97 2.79 -21.38
C GLY A 50 -2.94 1.68 -21.78
N PRO A 51 -2.69 1.00 -22.90
CA PRO A 51 -3.51 -0.13 -23.37
C PRO A 51 -3.44 -1.35 -22.44
N ASP A 52 -2.31 -1.55 -21.77
CA ASP A 52 -2.03 -2.73 -20.93
C ASP A 52 -2.17 -2.47 -19.41
N THR A 53 -2.64 -1.28 -19.02
CA THR A 53 -2.78 -0.89 -17.60
C THR A 53 -3.89 -1.66 -16.89
N GLU A 54 -3.55 -2.35 -15.79
CA GLU A 54 -4.52 -2.96 -14.90
C GLU A 54 -5.11 -1.90 -13.95
N VAL A 55 -6.43 -1.66 -14.03
CA VAL A 55 -7.13 -0.76 -13.09
C VAL A 55 -7.76 -1.59 -11.97
N VAL A 56 -7.28 -1.40 -10.75
CA VAL A 56 -7.69 -2.11 -9.54
C VAL A 56 -8.62 -1.23 -8.72
N SER A 57 -9.83 -1.72 -8.42
CA SER A 57 -10.75 -1.03 -7.52
C SER A 57 -10.53 -1.44 -6.07
N LEU A 58 -10.33 -0.45 -5.20
CA LEU A 58 -10.23 -0.58 -3.74
C LEU A 58 -11.59 -0.84 -3.06
N ARG A 59 -12.71 -0.83 -3.82
CA ARG A 59 -14.07 -1.14 -3.34
C ARG A 59 -14.55 -0.30 -2.14
N GLY A 60 -14.10 0.95 -2.04
CA GLY A 60 -14.37 1.85 -0.92
C GLY A 60 -13.43 1.71 0.28
N GLY A 61 -12.49 0.76 0.26
CA GLY A 61 -11.50 0.57 1.30
C GLY A 61 -10.50 1.72 1.42
N THR A 62 -9.73 1.72 2.51
CA THR A 62 -8.69 2.72 2.79
C THR A 62 -7.31 2.15 2.56
N MET A 63 -6.58 2.69 1.58
CA MET A 63 -5.16 2.39 1.36
C MET A 63 -4.30 3.19 2.33
N ILE A 64 -3.33 2.53 2.95
CA ILE A 64 -2.26 3.13 3.74
C ILE A 64 -0.89 2.65 3.24
N PRO A 65 0.14 3.50 3.21
CA PRO A 65 1.51 3.09 2.94
C PRO A 65 1.98 2.08 4.00
N ALA A 66 2.72 1.09 3.54
CA ALA A 66 3.28 0.03 4.37
C ALA A 66 4.81 0.12 4.36
N ILE A 67 5.42 -0.01 5.54
CA ILE A 67 6.85 -0.21 5.63
C ILE A 67 7.14 -1.65 5.20
N VAL A 68 8.13 -1.80 4.34
CA VAL A 68 8.80 -3.07 4.11
C VAL A 68 10.25 -2.79 4.51
N ASP A 69 10.76 -3.50 5.52
CA ASP A 69 12.14 -3.33 5.96
C ASP A 69 13.08 -3.46 4.75
N ASP A 70 13.93 -2.45 4.57
CA ASP A 70 15.08 -2.57 3.68
C ASP A 70 16.26 -3.09 4.53
N PRO A 71 16.68 -4.36 4.38
CA PRO A 71 17.74 -4.95 5.20
C PRO A 71 19.11 -4.29 4.97
N THR A 72 19.21 -3.29 4.09
CA THR A 72 20.45 -2.57 3.79
C THR A 72 20.72 -1.31 4.62
N THR A 73 19.94 -1.04 5.69
CA THR A 73 20.38 -0.11 6.76
C THR A 73 21.50 -0.75 7.60
N THR A 74 22.65 -0.92 6.96
CA THR A 74 23.90 -1.33 7.60
C THR A 74 24.63 -0.10 8.13
N ASP A 75 24.37 0.26 9.39
CA ASP A 75 25.46 0.49 10.35
C ASP A 75 24.99 0.37 11.81
N ALA A 76 25.94 -0.03 12.64
CA ALA A 76 26.05 -0.08 14.10
C ALA A 76 24.87 0.27 15.06
N ALA A 77 24.90 -0.51 16.16
CA ALA A 77 24.40 -0.25 17.50
C ALA A 77 23.00 -0.78 17.86
N ALA A 78 23.00 -1.76 18.78
CA ALA A 78 21.84 -2.04 19.61
C ALA A 78 21.67 -0.90 20.64
N GLY A 79 20.56 -0.18 20.54
CA GLY A 79 20.18 0.90 21.46
C GLY A 79 19.10 1.75 20.81
N ASP A 80 17.95 1.87 21.49
CA ASP A 80 16.84 2.75 21.12
C ASP A 80 16.26 2.51 19.71
N ALA A 81 15.25 1.64 19.63
CA ALA A 81 14.42 1.53 18.43
C ALA A 81 13.65 2.84 18.20
N GLU A 82 14.14 3.65 17.26
CA GLU A 82 13.38 4.76 16.68
C GLU A 82 12.00 4.24 16.23
N PRO A 83 10.91 5.01 16.43
CA PRO A 83 9.60 4.61 15.95
C PRO A 83 9.64 4.45 14.42
N GLN A 84 9.44 3.20 13.96
CA GLN A 84 9.29 2.82 12.56
C GLN A 84 8.40 3.83 11.84
N THR A 85 9.01 4.74 11.08
CA THR A 85 8.30 5.90 10.52
C THR A 85 7.43 5.40 9.39
N GLN A 86 6.11 5.51 9.57
CA GLN A 86 5.13 5.09 8.57
C GLN A 86 5.50 5.70 7.22
N GLY A 87 5.63 4.85 6.19
CA GLY A 87 6.00 5.30 4.85
C GLY A 87 5.03 6.34 4.30
N THR A 88 5.43 7.05 3.24
CA THR A 88 4.54 7.97 2.51
C THR A 88 4.07 7.34 1.18
N LEU A 89 3.12 7.99 0.51
CA LEU A 89 2.74 7.68 -0.87
C LEU A 89 3.20 8.81 -1.80
N GLU A 90 4.45 8.72 -2.28
CA GLU A 90 5.07 9.77 -3.11
C GLU A 90 5.72 9.21 -4.40
N PRO A 91 5.73 9.97 -5.51
CA PRO A 91 6.36 9.56 -6.75
C PRO A 91 7.83 9.12 -6.59
N GLY A 92 8.18 7.98 -7.19
CA GLY A 92 9.52 7.37 -7.14
C GLY A 92 9.72 6.34 -6.04
N GLN A 93 8.89 6.33 -4.99
CA GLN A 93 8.95 5.33 -3.91
C GLN A 93 8.51 3.94 -4.38
N ARG A 94 8.81 2.89 -3.61
CA ARG A 94 8.31 1.54 -3.86
C ARG A 94 6.79 1.49 -3.65
N ALA A 95 6.08 0.73 -4.47
CA ALA A 95 4.65 0.53 -4.35
C ALA A 95 4.34 -0.50 -3.24
N ASN A 96 4.48 -0.04 -1.99
CA ASN A 96 4.27 -0.83 -0.77
C ASN A 96 3.11 -0.23 0.03
N PHE A 97 1.96 -0.92 0.04
CA PHE A 97 0.76 -0.43 0.71
C PHE A 97 -0.24 -1.55 1.04
N VAL A 98 -1.04 -1.30 2.08
CA VAL A 98 -2.12 -2.18 2.55
C VAL A 98 -3.45 -1.47 2.38
N VAL A 99 -4.47 -2.21 1.94
CA VAL A 99 -5.84 -1.71 1.80
C VAL A 99 -6.69 -2.35 2.89
N LEU A 100 -7.25 -1.50 3.75
CA LEU A 100 -8.13 -1.87 4.86
C LEU A 100 -9.60 -1.68 4.49
N SER A 101 -10.48 -2.39 5.20
CA SER A 101 -11.93 -2.30 4.99
C SER A 101 -12.56 -0.95 5.38
N ASP A 102 -11.90 -0.16 6.23
CA ASP A 102 -12.34 1.17 6.67
C ASP A 102 -11.09 1.99 7.08
N ASN A 103 -11.26 3.29 7.37
CA ASN A 103 -10.16 4.20 7.70
C ASN A 103 -9.72 4.05 9.18
N PRO A 104 -8.48 3.57 9.45
CA PRO A 104 -8.01 3.26 10.80
C PRO A 104 -7.93 4.48 11.73
N LEU A 105 -7.79 5.68 11.16
CA LEU A 105 -7.69 6.94 11.91
C LEU A 105 -9.05 7.46 12.39
N THR A 106 -10.15 7.03 11.77
CA THR A 106 -11.51 7.51 12.07
C THR A 106 -12.37 6.49 12.81
N VAL A 107 -12.08 5.19 12.71
CA VAL A 107 -12.85 4.15 13.40
C VAL A 107 -12.63 4.17 14.93
N THR A 108 -13.72 3.89 15.65
CA THR A 108 -13.69 3.73 17.12
C THR A 108 -12.80 2.55 17.53
N PRO A 109 -12.22 2.50 18.75
CA PRO A 109 -11.36 1.40 19.18
C PRO A 109 -11.97 0.01 18.96
N ARG A 110 -13.25 -0.17 19.32
CA ARG A 110 -13.99 -1.42 19.11
C ARG A 110 -14.20 -1.78 17.63
N ALA A 111 -14.25 -0.78 16.74
CA ALA A 111 -14.34 -1.01 15.29
C ALA A 111 -12.95 -1.24 14.65
N ARG A 112 -11.85 -0.86 15.31
CA ARG A 112 -10.49 -1.21 14.85
C ARG A 112 -10.23 -2.72 14.95
N GLU A 113 -10.74 -3.35 16.01
CA GLU A 113 -10.73 -4.81 16.20
C GLU A 113 -11.46 -5.57 15.06
N ASP A 114 -12.29 -4.87 14.27
CA ASP A 114 -13.02 -5.41 13.12
C ASP A 114 -12.48 -4.93 11.75
N LEU A 115 -11.40 -4.15 11.71
CA LEU A 115 -10.70 -3.85 10.47
C LEU A 115 -10.17 -5.13 9.82
N ARG A 116 -10.31 -5.22 8.51
CA ARG A 116 -9.83 -6.34 7.70
C ARG A 116 -8.88 -5.83 6.64
N VAL A 117 -7.81 -6.58 6.39
CA VAL A 117 -7.02 -6.40 5.19
C VAL A 117 -7.78 -7.00 4.00
N LEU A 118 -7.95 -6.18 2.96
CA LEU A 118 -8.61 -6.53 1.70
C LEU A 118 -7.60 -6.80 0.58
N HIS A 119 -6.45 -6.12 0.61
CA HIS A 119 -5.43 -6.20 -0.43
C HIS A 119 -4.08 -5.74 0.15
N ILE A 120 -3.02 -6.50 -0.09
CA ILE A 120 -1.64 -6.10 0.18
C ILE A 120 -0.91 -5.93 -1.15
N VAL A 121 -0.14 -4.86 -1.29
CA VAL A 121 0.77 -4.64 -2.42
C VAL A 121 2.19 -4.49 -1.89
N LYS A 122 3.09 -5.32 -2.41
CA LYS A 122 4.54 -5.30 -2.12
C LYS A 122 5.27 -5.24 -3.45
N ASP A 123 6.13 -4.24 -3.64
CA ASP A 123 6.91 -4.00 -4.86
C ASP A 123 6.05 -3.99 -6.15
N GLY A 124 4.78 -3.59 -6.04
CA GLY A 124 3.79 -3.59 -7.12
C GLY A 124 3.09 -4.93 -7.39
N GLU A 125 3.51 -6.03 -6.76
CA GLU A 125 2.80 -7.31 -6.77
C GLU A 125 1.59 -7.27 -5.83
N SER A 126 0.52 -8.00 -6.15
CA SER A 126 -0.80 -7.83 -5.53
C SER A 126 -1.37 -9.12 -4.92
N LEU A 127 -1.60 -9.12 -3.62
CA LEU A 127 -2.26 -10.20 -2.88
C LEU A 127 -3.66 -9.77 -2.42
N TYR A 128 -4.69 -10.34 -3.03
CA TYR A 128 -6.10 -10.01 -2.77
C TYR A 128 -6.73 -10.95 -1.72
N PHE A 129 -7.55 -10.38 -0.85
CA PHE A 129 -8.36 -11.11 0.13
C PHE A 129 -9.84 -10.96 -0.21
N ASP A 130 -10.62 -12.04 -0.08
CA ASP A 130 -12.08 -11.97 -0.23
C ASP A 130 -12.66 -11.18 0.95
N ASN A 131 -13.59 -10.26 0.71
CA ASN A 131 -14.31 -9.51 1.74
C ASN A 131 -14.94 -10.43 2.82
N ALA A 132 -15.29 -11.68 2.48
CA ALA A 132 -15.81 -12.68 3.41
C ALA A 132 -14.73 -13.34 4.31
N ARG A 133 -13.45 -13.24 3.94
CA ARG A 133 -12.28 -13.81 4.64
C ARG A 133 -11.17 -12.79 4.88
N GLY A 134 -11.45 -11.49 4.79
CA GLY A 134 -10.45 -10.44 4.92
C GLY A 134 -9.70 -10.61 6.23
N ALA A 135 -8.38 -10.79 6.13
CA ALA A 135 -7.58 -11.36 7.19
C ALA A 135 -7.53 -10.41 8.40
N LYS A 136 -7.56 -10.99 9.60
CA LYS A 136 -7.42 -10.28 10.89
C LYS A 136 -6.05 -10.55 11.49
N GLU A 137 -5.48 -9.51 12.10
CA GLU A 137 -4.11 -9.44 12.62
C GLU A 137 -3.76 -10.52 13.67
N GLU A 138 -4.75 -10.99 14.46
CA GLU A 138 -4.53 -11.97 15.53
C GLU A 138 -5.02 -13.41 15.25
N GLU A 139 -5.76 -13.66 14.17
CA GLU A 139 -6.39 -14.99 13.93
C GLU A 139 -6.06 -15.65 12.58
N ASP A 140 -5.61 -14.90 11.57
CA ASP A 140 -5.25 -15.47 10.26
C ASP A 140 -3.74 -15.64 10.14
N THR A 141 -3.26 -16.89 10.03
CA THR A 141 -1.85 -17.18 9.72
C THR A 141 -1.42 -16.45 8.45
N VAL A 142 -2.32 -16.27 7.46
CA VAL A 142 -2.07 -15.54 6.21
C VAL A 142 -1.77 -14.03 6.42
N PHE A 143 -2.17 -13.43 7.56
CA PHE A 143 -1.83 -12.05 7.89
C PHE A 143 -0.35 -11.94 8.29
N THR A 144 0.11 -12.85 9.16
CA THR A 144 1.54 -13.03 9.45
C THR A 144 2.29 -13.42 8.16
N GLU A 145 1.75 -14.42 7.45
CA GLU A 145 1.81 -14.84 6.02
C GLU A 145 2.18 -13.79 4.94
N ALA A 146 1.94 -12.50 5.18
CA ALA A 146 2.13 -11.47 4.16
C ALA A 146 2.99 -10.27 4.59
N LEU A 147 3.28 -10.11 5.88
CA LEU A 147 3.93 -8.89 6.41
C LEU A 147 5.46 -8.89 6.33
N PHE A 148 6.04 -10.06 6.08
CA PHE A 148 7.45 -10.36 6.16
C PHE A 148 7.73 -11.25 4.93
N LEU A 149 8.74 -11.09 4.07
CA LEU A 149 8.95 -12.05 2.95
C LEU A 149 10.42 -12.03 2.48
N ASP A 150 11.08 -13.19 2.53
CA ASP A 150 12.53 -13.45 2.36
C ASP A 150 12.90 -14.35 1.15
N GLU A 151 14.21 -14.53 0.98
CA GLU A 151 15.01 -15.01 -0.17
C GLU A 151 14.54 -16.27 -0.93
N SER A 152 13.51 -16.98 -0.45
CA SER A 152 12.94 -18.17 -1.13
C SER A 152 11.45 -18.06 -1.51
N GLY A 153 10.81 -16.91 -1.24
CA GLY A 153 9.43 -16.62 -1.61
C GLY A 153 8.39 -16.80 -0.51
N TRP A 154 8.81 -16.97 0.75
CA TRP A 154 7.97 -16.96 1.96
C TRP A 154 8.70 -16.20 3.11
N LEU A 155 8.14 -16.12 4.33
CA LEU A 155 8.37 -15.01 5.30
C LEU A 155 9.82 -14.73 5.79
N VAL A 156 10.13 -13.45 6.13
CA VAL A 156 11.17 -13.10 7.16
C VAL A 156 10.66 -13.35 8.59
#